data_AF-A0A945L573-F1
#
_entry.id   AF-A0A945L573-F1
#
_cell.length_a   1.000
_cell.length_b   1.000
_cell.length_c   1.000
_cell.angle_alpha   90.00
_cell.angle_beta   90.00
_cell.angle_gamma   90.00
#
_symmetry.space_group_name_H-M   'P 1'
#
loop_
_entity.id
_entity.type
_entity.pdbx_description
1 polymer ?
#
loop_
_entity_poly.entity_id
_entity_poly.type
_entity_poly.pdbx_seq_one_letter_code
_entity_poly.pdbx_strand_id
1 'polypeptide(L)'
;TVKASFSNPEQRLCILWSYIDVRDVATACRLAIEKDGLGCQPMILAAEDTSSNLPSSELIAKYLPTVKDLRQSFDAREPLISSKRAQDALGWKQQHFLQ
;
A
#
# COMPACT_ATOMS: atom_id res chain seq x y z
N THR A 1 8.12 -19.18 0.73
CA THR A 1 8.36 -17.87 1.36
C THR A 1 7.30 -16.89 0.91
N VAL A 2 7.15 -15.73 1.57
CA VAL A 2 6.19 -14.70 1.16
C VAL A 2 6.37 -14.33 -0.32
N LYS A 3 7.61 -14.14 -0.77
CA LYS A 3 7.97 -13.90 -2.18
C LYS A 3 7.42 -14.93 -3.16
N ALA A 4 7.56 -16.23 -2.84
CA ALA A 4 7.12 -17.30 -3.73
C ALA A 4 5.60 -17.26 -3.99
N SER A 5 4.81 -16.68 -3.07
CA SER A 5 3.37 -16.52 -3.27
C SER A 5 2.99 -15.35 -4.19
N PHE A 6 3.92 -14.47 -4.58
CA PHE A 6 3.60 -13.30 -5.41
C PHE A 6 3.30 -13.65 -6.87
N SER A 7 3.73 -14.84 -7.34
CA SER A 7 3.35 -15.39 -8.65
C SER A 7 1.95 -16.04 -8.64
N ASN A 8 1.33 -16.21 -7.46
CA ASN A 8 0.00 -16.78 -7.29
C ASN A 8 -0.85 -15.86 -6.38
N PRO A 9 -1.39 -14.76 -6.93
CA PRO A 9 -2.11 -13.76 -6.16
C PRO A 9 -3.33 -14.31 -5.40
N GLU A 10 -3.90 -15.43 -5.84
CA GLU A 10 -5.01 -16.14 -5.19
C GLU A 10 -4.66 -16.56 -3.76
N GLN A 11 -3.39 -16.87 -3.48
CA GLN A 11 -2.92 -17.19 -2.14
C GLN A 11 -2.82 -15.97 -1.23
N ARG A 12 -2.92 -14.76 -1.78
CA ARG A 12 -2.73 -13.49 -1.07
C ARG A 12 -3.94 -12.57 -1.09
N LEU A 13 -5.11 -13.03 -1.54
CA LEU A 13 -6.31 -12.20 -1.71
C LEU A 13 -6.64 -11.32 -0.50
N CYS A 14 -6.46 -11.82 0.72
CA CYS A 14 -6.70 -11.07 1.97
C CYS A 14 -5.86 -9.78 2.08
N ILE A 15 -4.63 -9.80 1.56
CA ILE A 15 -3.65 -8.71 1.65
C ILE A 15 -3.08 -8.33 0.28
N LEU A 16 -3.79 -8.67 -0.80
CA LEU A 16 -3.32 -8.50 -2.17
C LEU A 16 -3.03 -7.03 -2.47
N TRP A 17 -3.95 -6.17 -2.05
CA TRP A 17 -3.98 -4.74 -2.39
C TRP A 17 -3.19 -3.86 -1.45
N SER A 18 -2.84 -4.38 -0.27
CA SER A 18 -2.16 -3.62 0.77
C SER A 18 -1.50 -4.55 1.78
N TYR A 19 -0.26 -4.22 2.10
CA TYR A 19 0.49 -4.75 3.22
C TYR A 19 1.31 -3.61 3.82
N ILE A 20 1.92 -3.86 4.98
CA ILE A 20 2.87 -2.92 5.58
C ILE A 20 3.91 -3.68 6.38
N ASP A 21 5.17 -3.23 6.31
CA ASP A 21 6.23 -3.72 7.19
C ASP A 21 6.17 -2.99 8.54
N VAL A 22 6.32 -3.73 9.63
CA VAL A 22 6.26 -3.17 10.99
C VAL A 22 7.28 -2.05 11.24
N ARG A 23 8.45 -2.09 10.57
CA ARG A 23 9.49 -1.05 10.69
C ARG A 23 9.05 0.28 10.05
N ASP A 24 8.29 0.21 8.97
CA ASP A 24 7.70 1.39 8.34
C ASP A 24 6.57 1.97 9.19
N VAL A 25 5.77 1.12 9.86
CA VAL A 25 4.77 1.55 10.85
C VAL A 25 5.45 2.25 12.04
N ALA A 26 6.49 1.65 12.60
CA ALA A 26 7.23 2.24 13.72
C ALA A 26 7.81 3.63 13.36
N THR A 27 8.33 3.77 12.13
CA THR A 27 8.83 5.05 11.61
C THR A 27 7.69 6.08 11.52
N ALA A 28 6.52 5.71 11.00
CA ALA A 28 5.36 6.61 10.97
C ALA A 28 4.91 7.03 12.36
N CYS A 29 4.83 6.11 13.31
CA CYS A 29 4.46 6.40 14.69
C CYS A 29 5.44 7.39 15.34
N ARG A 30 6.75 7.20 15.14
CA ARG A 30 7.77 8.13 15.61
C ARG A 30 7.58 9.52 15.00
N LEU A 31 7.42 9.61 13.67
CA LEU A 31 7.19 10.88 12.99
C LEU A 31 5.92 11.59 13.48
N ALA A 32 4.84 10.84 13.75
CA ALA A 32 3.60 11.40 14.28
C ALA A 32 3.75 11.96 15.70
N ILE A 33 4.52 11.29 16.56
CA ILE A 33 4.82 11.75 17.92
C ILE A 33 5.71 13.00 17.90
N GLU A 34 6.69 13.05 17.00
CA GLU A 34 7.65 14.16 16.89
C GLU A 34 7.07 15.39 16.15
N LYS A 35 5.87 15.28 15.55
CA LYS A 35 5.27 16.34 14.73
C LYS A 35 4.46 17.33 15.58
N ASP A 36 4.96 18.55 15.71
CA ASP A 36 4.22 19.66 16.30
C ASP A 36 2.94 19.99 15.50
N GLY A 37 1.85 20.24 16.21
CA GLY A 37 0.58 20.70 15.62
C GLY A 37 -0.17 19.67 14.77
N LEU A 38 0.20 18.38 14.81
CA LEU A 38 -0.47 17.35 14.02
C LEU A 38 -1.96 17.20 14.39
N GLY A 39 -2.28 17.30 15.69
CA GLY A 39 -3.62 17.05 16.21
C GLY A 39 -4.06 15.59 15.99
N CYS A 40 -5.38 15.37 15.86
CA CYS A 40 -5.93 14.05 15.52
C CYS A 40 -6.19 13.95 14.02
N GLN A 41 -5.41 13.12 13.31
CA GLN A 41 -5.59 12.90 11.88
C GLN A 41 -5.66 11.42 11.55
N PRO A 42 -6.77 10.93 10.94
CA PRO A 42 -6.81 9.57 10.42
C PRO A 42 -5.95 9.50 9.15
N MET A 43 -5.00 8.58 9.12
CA MET A 43 -4.11 8.34 7.98
C MET A 43 -3.93 6.84 7.75
N ILE A 44 -3.65 6.45 6.50
CA ILE A 44 -3.35 5.07 6.15
C ILE A 44 -1.84 4.91 6.01
N LEU A 45 -1.32 3.80 6.53
CA LEU A 45 0.06 3.37 6.37
C LEU A 45 0.04 2.04 5.61
N ALA A 46 0.41 2.09 4.34
CA ALA A 46 0.50 0.94 3.46
C ALA A 46 1.72 1.08 2.55
N ALA A 47 2.28 -0.06 2.14
CA ALA A 47 3.30 -0.14 1.11
C ALA A 47 2.84 0.53 -0.19
N GLU A 48 3.81 1.06 -0.94
CA GLU A 48 3.66 1.68 -2.26
C GLU A 48 3.61 0.64 -3.39
N ASP A 49 3.43 -0.64 -3.07
CA ASP A 49 3.16 -1.72 -4.03
C ASP A 49 2.16 -2.77 -3.51
N THR A 50 1.76 -3.68 -4.41
CA THR A 50 0.85 -4.79 -4.10
C THR A 50 1.59 -6.07 -3.70
N SER A 51 0.89 -6.98 -3.02
CA SER A 51 1.36 -8.33 -2.67
C SER A 51 1.33 -9.30 -3.88
N SER A 52 1.79 -8.88 -5.04
CA SER A 52 1.75 -9.64 -6.30
C SER A 52 2.81 -9.14 -7.25
N ASN A 53 3.35 -10.00 -8.13
CA ASN A 53 4.26 -9.58 -9.19
C ASN A 53 3.55 -9.00 -10.42
N LEU A 54 2.23 -9.18 -10.52
CA LEU A 54 1.43 -8.68 -11.64
C LEU A 54 1.16 -7.18 -11.51
N PRO A 55 1.03 -6.46 -12.63
CA PRO A 55 0.57 -5.08 -12.62
C PRO A 55 -0.80 -4.92 -11.97
N SER A 56 -1.03 -3.80 -11.29
CA SER A 56 -2.28 -3.54 -10.58
C SER A 56 -3.48 -3.46 -11.51
N SER A 57 -3.30 -2.98 -12.75
CA SER A 57 -4.32 -2.99 -13.80
C SER A 57 -4.80 -4.41 -14.15
N GLU A 58 -3.89 -5.38 -14.23
CA GLU A 58 -4.23 -6.79 -14.47
C GLU A 58 -4.95 -7.41 -13.27
N LEU A 59 -4.52 -7.08 -12.05
CA LEU A 59 -5.19 -7.53 -10.83
C LEU A 59 -6.61 -6.98 -10.75
N ILE A 60 -6.83 -5.70 -11.07
CA ILE A 60 -8.17 -5.09 -11.10
C ILE A 60 -9.04 -5.81 -12.13
N ALA A 61 -8.55 -6.03 -13.35
CA ALA A 61 -9.31 -6.71 -14.39
C ALA A 61 -9.70 -8.14 -13.98
N LYS A 62 -8.81 -8.84 -13.29
CA LYS A 62 -9.02 -10.23 -12.85
C LYS A 62 -9.96 -10.36 -11.65
N TYR A 63 -9.76 -9.55 -10.61
CA TYR A 63 -10.44 -9.72 -9.32
C TYR A 63 -11.58 -8.73 -9.07
N LEU A 64 -11.61 -7.61 -9.81
CA LEU A 64 -12.64 -6.58 -9.73
C LEU A 64 -13.26 -6.28 -11.11
N PRO A 65 -13.68 -7.30 -11.91
CA PRO A 65 -14.06 -7.12 -13.32
C PRO A 65 -15.28 -6.22 -13.54
N THR A 66 -16.11 -6.05 -12.52
CA THR A 66 -17.32 -5.22 -12.54
C THR A 66 -17.04 -3.74 -12.26
N VAL A 67 -15.85 -3.38 -11.79
CA VAL A 67 -15.47 -1.99 -11.54
C VAL A 67 -15.22 -1.30 -12.89
N LYS A 68 -16.04 -0.30 -13.21
CA LYS A 68 -15.95 0.49 -14.46
C LYS A 68 -15.50 1.93 -14.25
N ASP A 69 -15.61 2.43 -13.03
CA ASP A 69 -15.18 3.79 -12.65
C ASP A 69 -13.82 3.72 -11.95
N LEU A 70 -12.75 3.91 -12.71
CA LEU A 70 -11.40 4.11 -12.19
C LEU A 70 -11.06 5.60 -12.31
N ARG A 71 -10.88 6.26 -11.17
CA ARG A 71 -10.63 7.71 -11.09
C ARG A 71 -9.20 8.13 -11.41
N GLN A 72 -8.32 7.14 -11.60
CA GLN A 72 -6.95 7.30 -12.04
C GLN A 72 -6.51 6.03 -12.76
N SER A 73 -5.46 6.14 -13.57
CA SER A 73 -4.72 4.98 -14.06
C SER A 73 -3.89 4.37 -12.93
N PHE A 74 -3.67 3.07 -12.99
CA PHE A 74 -2.77 2.36 -12.08
C PHE A 74 -1.61 1.78 -12.89
N ASP A 75 -0.43 2.30 -12.65
CA ASP A 75 0.79 1.87 -13.34
C ASP A 75 1.56 0.88 -12.49
N ALA A 76 2.36 0.03 -13.15
CA ALA A 76 3.18 -0.99 -12.50
C ALA A 76 2.40 -1.74 -11.40
N ARG A 77 2.89 -1.72 -10.16
CA ARG A 77 2.32 -2.44 -9.01
C ARG A 77 1.70 -1.51 -7.97
N GLU A 78 1.24 -0.33 -8.36
CA GLU A 78 0.68 0.67 -7.44
C GLU A 78 -0.46 0.11 -6.57
N PRO A 79 -0.51 0.47 -5.28
CA PRO A 79 -1.55 -0.01 -4.37
C PRO A 79 -2.88 0.69 -4.65
N LEU A 80 -3.99 0.01 -4.33
CA LEU A 80 -5.33 0.62 -4.38
C LEU A 80 -5.66 1.42 -3.12
N ILE A 81 -4.68 1.58 -2.23
CA ILE A 81 -4.80 2.27 -0.96
C ILE A 81 -3.72 3.35 -0.90
N SER A 82 -4.12 4.59 -0.60
CA SER A 82 -3.21 5.73 -0.62
C SER A 82 -2.68 6.08 0.76
N SER A 83 -1.36 6.11 0.90
CA SER A 83 -0.64 6.66 2.07
C SER A 83 -0.32 8.15 1.91
N LYS A 84 -0.91 8.83 0.91
CA LYS A 84 -0.57 10.23 0.56
C LYS A 84 -0.73 11.20 1.73
N ARG A 85 -1.74 11.01 2.59
CA ARG A 85 -1.90 11.87 3.77
C ARG A 85 -0.75 11.72 4.77
N ALA A 86 -0.24 10.50 4.97
CA ALA A 86 0.93 10.28 5.83
C ALA A 86 2.19 10.88 5.21
N GLN A 87 2.38 10.76 3.89
CA GLN A 87 3.46 11.40 3.17
C GLN A 87 3.40 12.94 3.32
N ASP A 88 2.24 13.54 3.05
CA ASP A 88 2.08 14.99 3.07
C ASP A 88 2.19 15.59 4.49
N ALA A 89 1.59 14.95 5.50
CA ALA A 89 1.56 15.48 6.87
C ALA A 89 2.86 15.20 7.66
N LEU A 90 3.43 14.01 7.49
CA LEU A 90 4.56 13.51 8.29
C LEU A 90 5.88 13.47 7.53
N GLY A 91 5.88 13.62 6.20
CA GLY A 91 7.06 13.32 5.38
C GLY A 91 7.39 11.82 5.37
N TRP A 92 6.43 10.96 5.72
CA TRP A 92 6.66 9.52 5.80
C TRP A 92 6.82 8.90 4.42
N LYS A 93 7.78 7.97 4.28
CA LYS A 93 8.00 7.20 3.05
C LYS A 93 8.39 5.76 3.41
N GLN A 94 7.74 4.79 2.78
CA GLN A 94 8.09 3.37 2.92
C GLN A 94 9.56 3.12 2.58
N GLN A 95 10.24 2.32 3.40
CA GLN A 95 11.62 1.87 3.17
C GLN A 95 11.75 0.35 3.01
N HIS A 96 10.76 -0.43 3.46
CA HIS A 96 10.83 -1.89 3.48
C HIS A 96 9.80 -2.53 2.57
N PHE A 97 10.28 -3.27 1.57
CA PHE A 97 9.46 -4.01 0.63
C PHE A 97 9.51 -5.50 0.96
N LEU A 98 8.42 -6.21 0.72
CA LEU A 98 8.43 -7.68 0.76
C LEU A 98 9.25 -8.18 -0.44
N GLN A 99 10.55 -8.40 -0.21
CA GLN A 99 11.48 -8.93 -1.21
C GLN A 99 11.39 -10.45 -1.40
#